data_AF-A0A067SAT5-F1
#
_entry.id   AF-A0A067SAT5-F1
#
_cell.length_a   1.000
_cell.length_b   1.000
_cell.length_c   1.000
_cell.angle_alpha   90.00
_cell.angle_beta   90.00
_cell.angle_gamma   90.00
#
_symmetry.space_group_name_H-M   'P 1'
#
loop_
_entity.id
_entity.type
_entity.pdbx_description
1 polymer ?
#
loop_
_entity_poly.entity_id
_entity_poly.type
_entity_poly.pdbx_seq_one_letter_code
_entity_poly.pdbx_strand_id
1 'polypeptide(L)'
;MSRESKEIPDSADHIKPASWRGNLKLRDVSLQTSWNRGRRIVEDECETLKHILNTLDNADNTNILSPFGTLLFSIPLADDDIDESLEVPASSTDTTADSNTHEVDMRVEVEDALGAELASSNANPGQQTTVEKNFSSKVLISGHERSKARALKEFAKYRQQASSTDRLKRVQAVPRFVDTEKLLTSSTNPLSASQLDDTDQIIISDPVASLVRVNNEFWLCLGEVNELRIDGQAVDYISVEMLAEETVTVSYQMLGLRPATLDDDPEGKNDWRTCAAKERTFTVPGRLIQPINPTMSTTHLRMPFYLLQSTFLVALTASLYQSLTVSDLKNIPKFTQTKEYPYREASDY
;
A
#
# COMPACT_ATOMS: atom_id res chain seq x y z
N MET A 1 -32.66 29.63 -1.50
CA MET A 1 -32.09 28.30 -1.20
C MET A 1 -31.84 27.61 -2.53
N SER A 2 -30.67 27.82 -3.13
CA SER A 2 -30.35 27.28 -4.47
C SER A 2 -30.04 25.80 -4.33
N ARG A 3 -30.71 24.97 -5.14
CA ARG A 3 -30.59 23.52 -5.16
C ARG A 3 -29.47 23.16 -6.14
N GLU A 4 -28.22 23.38 -5.72
CA GLU A 4 -27.05 22.90 -6.48
C GLU A 4 -26.85 21.41 -6.19
N SER A 5 -27.57 20.57 -6.94
CA SER A 5 -27.25 19.16 -7.08
C SER A 5 -25.96 19.04 -7.89
N LYS A 6 -24.83 18.84 -7.20
CA LYS A 6 -23.59 18.38 -7.83
C LYS A 6 -23.86 17.03 -8.48
N GLU A 7 -23.67 16.96 -9.79
CA GLU A 7 -23.70 15.70 -10.54
C GLU A 7 -22.75 14.70 -9.88
N ILE A 8 -23.30 13.57 -9.45
CA ILE A 8 -22.52 12.46 -8.91
C ILE A 8 -21.76 11.87 -10.10
N PRO A 9 -20.42 11.77 -10.03
CA PRO A 9 -19.65 11.21 -11.14
C PRO A 9 -20.05 9.76 -11.39
N ASP A 10 -20.23 9.39 -12.65
CA ASP A 10 -20.64 8.07 -13.17
C ASP A 10 -19.75 6.89 -12.66
N SER A 11 -18.58 7.22 -12.11
CA SER A 11 -17.68 6.26 -11.48
C SER A 11 -18.08 5.84 -10.06
N ALA A 12 -19.13 6.44 -9.48
CA ALA A 12 -19.61 6.15 -8.13
C ALA A 12 -20.44 4.86 -8.03
N ASP A 13 -20.83 4.26 -9.16
CA ASP A 13 -21.79 3.14 -9.17
C ASP A 13 -21.15 1.73 -9.11
N HIS A 14 -19.82 1.66 -9.03
CA HIS A 14 -19.12 0.37 -8.97
C HIS A 14 -18.85 -0.08 -7.54
N ILE A 15 -19.92 -0.38 -6.78
CA ILE A 15 -19.78 -1.06 -5.49
C ILE A 15 -19.42 -2.53 -5.78
N LYS A 16 -18.19 -2.92 -5.42
CA LYS A 16 -17.74 -4.31 -5.58
C LYS A 16 -18.50 -5.20 -4.59
N PRO A 17 -18.88 -6.44 -4.94
CA PRO A 17 -19.50 -7.37 -3.98
C PRO A 17 -18.67 -7.57 -2.70
N ALA A 18 -17.34 -7.51 -2.81
CA ALA A 18 -16.43 -7.59 -1.66
C ALA A 18 -16.50 -6.37 -0.73
N SER A 19 -16.93 -5.21 -1.22
CA SER A 19 -17.10 -3.99 -0.42
C SER A 19 -18.46 -3.88 0.28
N TRP A 20 -19.37 -4.85 0.05
CA TRP A 20 -20.64 -4.91 0.76
C TRP A 20 -20.42 -5.35 2.22
N ARG A 21 -20.49 -4.38 3.13
CA ARG A 21 -20.46 -4.65 4.58
C ARG A 21 -21.89 -4.76 5.10
N GLY A 22 -22.23 -5.93 5.65
CA GLY A 22 -23.56 -6.20 6.21
C GLY A 22 -24.03 -7.63 5.92
N ASN A 23 -25.17 -8.02 6.49
CA ASN A 23 -25.78 -9.30 6.14
C ASN A 23 -26.50 -9.17 4.79
N LEU A 24 -25.94 -9.80 3.76
CA LEU A 24 -26.47 -9.82 2.40
C LEU A 24 -27.47 -10.95 2.16
N LYS A 25 -27.68 -11.81 3.15
CA LYS A 25 -28.68 -12.86 3.05
C LYS A 25 -30.04 -12.21 3.19
N LEU A 26 -30.76 -12.08 2.06
CA LEU A 26 -32.09 -11.50 1.99
C LEU A 26 -33.05 -12.10 3.04
N ARG A 27 -32.89 -13.39 3.36
CA ARG A 27 -33.67 -14.11 4.39
C ARG A 27 -33.47 -13.60 5.82
N ASP A 28 -32.34 -12.94 6.09
CA ASP A 28 -31.96 -12.49 7.42
C ASP A 28 -32.16 -10.96 7.57
N VAL A 29 -32.62 -10.26 6.51
CA VAL A 29 -32.91 -8.82 6.52
C VAL A 29 -34.41 -8.60 6.46
N SER A 30 -34.99 -8.09 7.54
CA SER A 30 -36.37 -7.61 7.55
C SER A 30 -36.41 -6.16 7.07
N LEU A 31 -36.95 -5.93 5.86
CA LEU A 31 -37.16 -4.60 5.31
C LEU A 31 -37.98 -3.71 6.26
N GLN A 32 -38.92 -4.31 7.01
CA GLN A 32 -39.73 -3.60 7.99
C GLN A 32 -38.89 -3.06 9.16
N THR A 33 -37.87 -3.80 9.60
CA THR A 33 -36.96 -3.35 10.66
C THR A 33 -36.10 -2.19 10.19
N SER A 34 -35.53 -2.27 8.97
CA SER A 34 -34.74 -1.19 8.38
C SER A 34 -35.57 0.07 8.18
N TRP A 35 -36.80 -0.08 7.68
CA TRP A 35 -37.75 1.02 7.52
C TRP A 35 -38.09 1.69 8.85
N ASN A 36 -38.51 0.92 9.86
CA ASN A 36 -38.86 1.48 11.17
C ASN A 36 -37.68 2.20 11.82
N ARG A 37 -36.46 1.70 11.61
CA ARG A 37 -35.24 2.36 12.10
C ARG A 37 -34.99 3.68 11.39
N GLY A 38 -35.00 3.69 10.05
CA GLY A 38 -34.81 4.92 9.27
C GLY A 38 -35.89 5.96 9.58
N ARG A 39 -37.14 5.50 9.74
CA ARG A 39 -38.27 6.35 10.12
C ARG A 39 -38.06 7.04 11.47
N ARG A 40 -37.64 6.31 12.51
CA ARG A 40 -37.36 6.92 13.83
C ARG A 40 -36.30 8.01 13.74
N ILE A 41 -35.22 7.77 12.98
CA ILE A 41 -34.16 8.76 12.79
C ILE A 41 -34.72 10.03 12.15
N VAL A 42 -35.54 9.88 11.09
CA VAL A 42 -36.17 11.03 10.42
C VAL A 42 -37.16 11.76 11.32
N GLU A 43 -37.93 11.03 12.13
CA GLU A 43 -38.88 11.62 13.09
C GLU A 43 -38.17 12.39 14.21
N ASP A 44 -36.99 11.93 14.64
CA ASP A 44 -36.16 12.58 15.66
C ASP A 44 -35.42 13.82 15.10
N GLU A 45 -34.94 13.76 13.86
CA GLU A 45 -34.17 14.86 13.24
C GLU A 45 -35.05 15.93 12.57
N CYS A 46 -36.28 15.59 12.16
CA CYS A 46 -37.12 16.47 11.35
C CYS A 46 -38.61 16.40 11.73
N GLU A 47 -39.03 17.32 12.60
CA GLU A 47 -40.42 17.38 13.11
C GLU A 47 -41.47 17.62 11.98
N THR A 48 -41.11 18.29 10.88
CA THR A 48 -42.02 18.50 9.75
C THR A 48 -42.33 17.20 9.01
N LEU A 49 -41.34 16.32 8.84
CA LEU A 49 -41.52 15.03 8.19
C LEU A 49 -42.32 14.06 9.05
N LYS A 50 -42.16 14.12 10.38
CA LYS A 50 -42.98 13.36 11.34
C LYS A 50 -44.47 13.63 11.19
N HIS A 51 -44.88 14.88 10.97
CA HIS A 51 -46.29 15.20 10.74
C HIS A 51 -46.81 14.61 9.41
N ILE A 52 -46.01 14.64 8.35
CA ILE A 52 -46.35 14.06 7.04
C ILE A 52 -46.47 12.54 7.16
N LEU A 53 -45.51 11.87 7.81
CA LEU A 53 -45.51 10.42 8.01
C LEU A 53 -46.72 9.96 8.85
N ASN A 54 -47.07 10.69 9.91
CA ASN A 54 -48.29 10.42 10.67
C ASN A 54 -49.56 10.60 9.82
N THR A 55 -49.57 11.56 8.90
CA THR A 55 -50.72 11.75 7.99
C THR A 55 -50.83 10.57 7.01
N LEU A 56 -49.70 10.06 6.52
CA LEU A 56 -49.64 8.92 5.61
C LEU A 56 -50.03 7.60 6.28
N ASP A 57 -49.69 7.39 7.56
CA ASP A 57 -50.09 6.20 8.31
C ASP A 57 -51.62 6.10 8.52
N ASN A 58 -52.28 7.24 8.58
CA ASN A 58 -53.73 7.31 8.72
C ASN A 58 -54.47 7.20 7.37
N ALA A 59 -53.74 7.07 6.26
CA ALA A 59 -54.33 6.84 4.95
C ALA A 59 -54.43 5.34 4.66
N ASP A 60 -55.66 4.84 4.49
CA ASP A 60 -55.96 3.39 4.44
C ASP A 60 -55.29 2.61 3.28
N ASN A 61 -54.63 3.29 2.34
CA ASN A 61 -54.02 2.65 1.17
C ASN A 61 -52.53 2.97 0.97
N THR A 62 -51.90 3.71 1.88
CA THR A 62 -50.50 4.11 1.69
C THR A 62 -49.58 3.36 2.64
N ASN A 63 -48.68 2.54 2.09
CA ASN A 63 -47.63 1.91 2.87
C ASN A 63 -46.30 1.94 2.09
N ILE A 64 -45.20 1.53 2.73
CA ILE A 64 -43.86 1.56 2.12
C ILE A 64 -43.78 0.79 0.79
N LEU A 65 -44.54 -0.30 0.64
CA LEU A 65 -44.58 -1.11 -0.58
C LEU A 65 -45.64 -0.62 -1.57
N SER A 66 -46.48 0.35 -1.17
CA SER A 66 -47.54 0.96 -1.98
C SER A 66 -47.67 2.47 -1.71
N PRO A 67 -46.64 3.28 -2.04
CA PRO A 67 -46.64 4.71 -1.73
C PRO A 67 -47.76 5.49 -2.43
N PHE A 68 -48.32 4.94 -3.51
CA PHE A 68 -49.45 5.50 -4.26
C PHE A 68 -50.68 4.59 -4.25
N GLY A 69 -50.79 3.68 -3.26
CA GLY A 69 -51.89 2.71 -3.20
C GLY A 69 -51.79 1.53 -4.17
N THR A 70 -50.72 1.45 -4.96
CA THR A 70 -50.42 0.32 -5.86
C THR A 70 -49.19 -0.42 -5.35
N LEU A 71 -49.28 -1.74 -5.18
CA LEU A 71 -48.18 -2.57 -4.68
C LEU A 71 -47.06 -2.65 -5.74
N LEU A 72 -45.84 -2.28 -5.37
CA LEU A 72 -44.70 -2.23 -6.27
C LEU A 72 -44.17 -3.61 -6.72
N PHE A 73 -44.66 -4.70 -6.14
CA PHE A 73 -44.19 -6.06 -6.45
C PHE A 73 -44.79 -6.65 -7.74
N SER A 74 -45.85 -6.04 -8.28
CA SER A 74 -46.63 -6.58 -9.40
C SER A 74 -46.60 -5.68 -10.64
N ILE A 75 -45.71 -4.70 -10.69
CA ILE A 75 -45.58 -3.82 -11.85
C ILE A 75 -44.72 -4.55 -12.89
N PRO A 76 -45.24 -4.85 -14.09
CA PRO A 76 -44.42 -5.38 -15.17
C PRO A 76 -43.28 -4.38 -15.47
N LEU A 77 -42.04 -4.86 -15.46
CA LEU A 77 -40.89 -4.06 -15.90
C LEU A 77 -41.08 -3.68 -17.36
N ALA A 78 -40.63 -2.49 -17.75
CA ALA A 78 -40.63 -2.07 -19.13
C ALA A 78 -39.58 -2.88 -19.93
N ASP A 79 -39.83 -3.10 -21.22
CA ASP A 79 -38.99 -3.97 -22.07
C ASP A 79 -37.53 -3.49 -22.19
N ASP A 80 -37.24 -2.23 -21.84
CA ASP A 80 -35.93 -1.58 -21.84
C ASP A 80 -35.18 -1.63 -20.50
N ASP A 81 -35.82 -2.09 -19.42
CA ASP A 81 -35.22 -2.24 -18.07
C ASP A 81 -34.72 -3.68 -17.80
N ILE A 82 -34.60 -4.53 -18.84
CA ILE A 82 -34.07 -5.89 -18.70
C ILE A 82 -32.54 -5.82 -18.68
N ASP A 83 -31.95 -6.14 -17.53
CA ASP A 83 -30.50 -6.25 -17.35
C ASP A 83 -29.91 -7.37 -18.24
N GLU A 84 -29.23 -6.99 -19.33
CA GLU A 84 -28.55 -7.87 -20.28
C GLU A 84 -27.46 -8.75 -19.63
N SER A 85 -27.05 -8.48 -18.38
CA SER A 85 -26.06 -9.31 -17.66
C SER A 85 -26.63 -10.65 -17.14
N LEU A 86 -27.94 -10.87 -17.27
CA LEU A 86 -28.62 -12.10 -16.87
C LEU A 86 -28.82 -13.11 -18.02
N GLU A 87 -28.09 -12.98 -19.13
CA GLU A 87 -28.00 -14.06 -20.12
C GLU A 87 -27.27 -15.29 -19.54
N VAL A 88 -28.02 -16.15 -18.86
CA VAL A 88 -27.56 -17.48 -18.43
C VAL A 88 -27.44 -18.36 -19.68
N PRO A 89 -26.29 -19.00 -19.96
CA PRO A 89 -26.18 -19.91 -21.09
C PRO A 89 -27.07 -21.13 -20.83
N ALA A 90 -27.92 -21.45 -21.80
CA ALA A 90 -28.74 -22.65 -21.78
C ALA A 90 -27.84 -23.91 -21.70
N SER A 91 -27.94 -24.63 -20.58
CA SER A 91 -27.30 -25.92 -20.37
C SER A 91 -27.82 -26.95 -21.38
N SER A 92 -26.94 -27.55 -22.17
CA SER A 92 -27.16 -28.85 -22.81
C SER A 92 -26.00 -29.81 -22.51
N THR A 93 -26.25 -30.65 -21.50
CA THR A 93 -25.91 -32.08 -21.36
C THR A 93 -24.75 -32.67 -22.19
N ASP A 94 -23.65 -33.10 -21.55
CA ASP A 94 -23.36 -34.53 -21.29
C ASP A 94 -21.95 -34.83 -20.68
N THR A 95 -21.98 -35.60 -19.58
CA THR A 95 -21.10 -36.72 -19.15
C THR A 95 -19.63 -36.54 -18.66
N THR A 96 -19.49 -36.76 -17.32
CA THR A 96 -18.44 -37.45 -16.51
C THR A 96 -17.01 -36.91 -16.30
N ALA A 97 -16.66 -36.79 -14.99
CA ALA A 97 -15.36 -36.95 -14.29
C ALA A 97 -14.13 -36.21 -14.86
N ASP A 98 -13.38 -35.40 -14.12
CA ASP A 98 -12.78 -35.66 -12.81
C ASP A 98 -12.32 -34.33 -12.16
N SER A 99 -12.05 -34.36 -10.86
CA SER A 99 -11.76 -33.20 -10.01
C SER A 99 -10.30 -32.72 -10.09
N ASN A 100 -10.12 -31.39 -9.97
CA ASN A 100 -8.90 -30.64 -9.63
C ASN A 100 -7.85 -30.38 -10.72
N THR A 101 -7.93 -29.20 -11.36
CA THR A 101 -6.89 -28.17 -11.60
C THR A 101 -7.23 -27.39 -12.86
N HIS A 102 -7.85 -26.19 -12.79
CA HIS A 102 -8.23 -25.47 -14.02
C HIS A 102 -8.09 -23.94 -14.02
N GLU A 103 -7.42 -23.32 -13.03
CA GLU A 103 -7.16 -21.87 -13.06
C GLU A 103 -5.77 -21.49 -13.60
N VAL A 104 -4.82 -22.43 -13.64
CA VAL A 104 -3.45 -22.13 -14.11
C VAL A 104 -3.32 -22.31 -15.63
N ASP A 105 -4.07 -23.24 -16.24
CA ASP A 105 -3.96 -23.53 -17.69
C ASP A 105 -4.66 -22.50 -18.58
N MET A 106 -5.77 -21.89 -18.14
CA MET A 106 -6.46 -20.87 -18.95
C MET A 106 -5.63 -19.60 -19.17
N ARG A 107 -4.58 -19.35 -18.38
CA ARG A 107 -3.68 -18.21 -18.58
C ARG A 107 -2.55 -18.49 -19.57
N VAL A 108 -2.17 -19.75 -19.73
CA VAL A 108 -1.08 -20.16 -20.62
C VAL A 108 -1.57 -20.20 -22.07
N GLU A 109 -2.81 -20.64 -22.30
CA GLU A 109 -3.36 -20.75 -23.66
C GLU A 109 -3.61 -19.40 -24.34
N VAL A 110 -3.87 -18.32 -23.58
CA VAL A 110 -4.10 -16.97 -24.14
C VAL A 110 -2.80 -16.29 -24.57
N GLU A 111 -1.67 -16.56 -23.90
CA GLU A 111 -0.37 -15.98 -24.28
C GLU A 111 0.26 -16.69 -25.50
N ASP A 112 0.04 -18.00 -25.66
CA ASP A 112 0.51 -18.74 -26.85
C ASP A 112 -0.31 -18.43 -28.11
N ALA A 113 -1.62 -18.17 -27.97
CA ALA A 113 -2.48 -17.75 -29.10
C ALA A 113 -2.05 -16.39 -29.69
N LEU A 114 -1.60 -15.44 -28.86
CA LEU A 114 -1.08 -14.14 -29.30
C LEU A 114 0.30 -14.23 -29.97
N GLY A 115 1.11 -15.23 -29.61
CA GLY A 115 2.39 -15.51 -30.28
C GLY A 115 2.22 -16.08 -31.70
N ALA A 116 1.18 -16.90 -31.91
CA ALA A 116 0.87 -17.49 -33.22
C ALA A 116 0.25 -16.49 -34.21
N GLU A 117 -0.62 -15.58 -33.75
CA GLU A 117 -1.25 -14.54 -34.58
C GLU A 117 -0.24 -13.51 -35.14
N LEU A 118 0.84 -13.21 -34.39
CA LEU A 118 1.93 -12.32 -34.84
C LEU A 118 2.89 -12.99 -35.84
N ALA A 119 2.99 -14.32 -35.83
CA ALA A 119 3.78 -15.08 -36.81
C ALA A 119 3.02 -15.31 -38.12
N SER A 120 1.68 -15.24 -38.09
CA SER A 120 0.80 -15.57 -39.22
C SER A 120 0.46 -14.38 -40.13
N SER A 121 0.81 -13.16 -39.73
CA SER A 121 0.46 -11.92 -40.45
C SER A 121 1.50 -11.46 -41.48
N ASN A 122 2.56 -12.24 -41.75
CA ASN A 122 3.62 -11.89 -42.70
C ASN A 122 3.70 -12.80 -43.95
N ALA A 123 2.56 -12.98 -44.64
CA ALA A 123 2.56 -13.58 -45.96
C ALA A 123 1.76 -12.73 -46.96
N ASN A 124 2.42 -11.75 -47.62
CA ASN A 124 2.40 -11.64 -49.08
C ASN A 124 3.34 -10.54 -49.64
N PRO A 125 3.74 -10.66 -50.93
CA PRO A 125 5.05 -10.24 -51.41
C PRO A 125 5.02 -8.95 -52.23
N GLY A 126 5.97 -8.05 -51.99
CA GLY A 126 6.17 -6.90 -52.87
C GLY A 126 7.06 -5.80 -52.29
N GLN A 127 8.34 -5.86 -52.67
CA GLN A 127 9.29 -4.74 -52.81
C GLN A 127 9.68 -3.91 -51.55
N GLN A 128 10.95 -4.10 -51.15
CA GLN A 128 12.02 -3.09 -50.91
C GLN A 128 11.66 -1.91 -49.98
N THR A 129 12.30 -1.64 -48.84
CA THR A 129 13.71 -1.78 -48.45
C THR A 129 13.78 -1.77 -46.92
N THR A 130 14.13 -2.89 -46.28
CA THR A 130 14.29 -2.96 -44.82
C THR A 130 15.77 -3.08 -44.46
N VAL A 131 16.29 -2.05 -43.81
CA VAL A 131 17.49 -2.17 -42.99
C VAL A 131 17.10 -3.05 -41.80
N GLU A 132 17.32 -4.36 -41.92
CA GLU A 132 17.15 -5.31 -40.82
C GLU A 132 18.17 -5.00 -39.73
N LYS A 133 17.80 -4.15 -38.77
CA LYS A 133 18.45 -4.13 -37.46
C LYS A 133 18.08 -5.44 -36.77
N ASN A 134 18.87 -6.48 -37.01
CA ASN A 134 18.81 -7.73 -36.25
C ASN A 134 19.19 -7.43 -34.80
N PHE A 135 18.19 -7.12 -33.98
CA PHE A 135 18.37 -6.96 -32.55
C PHE A 135 18.69 -8.34 -31.96
N SER A 136 19.92 -8.52 -31.49
CA SER A 136 20.31 -9.74 -30.77
C SER A 136 19.35 -10.00 -29.60
N SER A 137 18.78 -11.19 -29.54
CA SER A 137 17.86 -11.64 -28.48
C SER A 137 18.58 -12.00 -27.18
N LYS A 138 19.92 -11.91 -27.14
CA LYS A 138 20.77 -12.28 -25.99
C LYS A 138 21.48 -11.07 -25.41
N VAL A 139 21.70 -11.11 -24.08
CA VAL A 139 22.44 -10.13 -23.29
C VAL A 139 23.45 -10.85 -22.41
N LEU A 140 24.64 -10.27 -22.26
CA LEU A 140 25.69 -10.81 -21.42
C LEU A 140 25.52 -10.25 -20.00
N ILE A 141 25.20 -11.11 -19.03
CA ILE A 141 25.08 -10.74 -17.61
C ILE A 141 26.06 -11.61 -16.83
N SER A 142 27.02 -10.96 -16.13
CA SER A 142 28.07 -11.63 -15.37
C SER A 142 28.91 -12.62 -16.19
N GLY A 143 29.19 -12.29 -17.45
CA GLY A 143 29.99 -13.13 -18.35
C GLY A 143 29.23 -14.31 -18.98
N HIS A 144 27.94 -14.48 -18.68
CA HIS A 144 27.10 -15.51 -19.29
C HIS A 144 26.06 -14.90 -20.22
N GLU A 145 25.92 -15.45 -21.44
CA GLU A 145 24.86 -15.05 -22.36
C GLU A 145 23.52 -15.59 -21.85
N ARG A 146 22.57 -14.67 -21.61
CA ARG A 146 21.19 -15.00 -21.26
C ARG A 146 20.26 -14.38 -22.29
N SER A 147 19.13 -15.04 -22.57
CA SER A 147 18.05 -14.43 -23.36
C SER A 147 17.56 -13.16 -22.65
N LYS A 148 17.31 -12.10 -23.42
CA LYS A 148 16.75 -10.83 -22.93
C LYS A 148 15.47 -11.04 -22.14
N ALA A 149 14.57 -11.92 -22.60
CA ALA A 149 13.34 -12.24 -21.90
C ALA A 149 13.60 -12.87 -20.52
N ARG A 150 14.58 -13.77 -20.43
CA ARG A 150 14.96 -14.44 -19.17
C ARG A 150 15.64 -13.47 -18.20
N ALA A 151 16.52 -12.62 -18.70
CA ALA A 151 17.16 -11.56 -17.93
C ALA A 151 16.15 -10.55 -17.39
N LEU A 152 15.21 -10.11 -18.22
CA LEU A 152 14.13 -9.20 -17.80
C LEU A 152 13.19 -9.85 -16.80
N LYS A 153 12.82 -11.13 -16.98
CA LYS A 153 11.98 -11.86 -16.03
C LYS A 153 12.64 -11.99 -14.65
N GLU A 154 13.95 -12.26 -14.62
CA GLU A 154 14.72 -12.37 -13.39
C GLU A 154 14.89 -11.01 -12.68
N PHE A 155 15.11 -9.94 -13.46
CA PHE A 155 15.16 -8.57 -12.95
C PHE A 155 13.78 -8.08 -12.46
N ALA A 156 12.70 -8.45 -13.14
CA ALA A 156 11.33 -8.10 -12.79
C ALA A 156 10.75 -8.97 -11.66
N LYS A 157 11.36 -10.12 -11.35
CA LYS A 157 10.92 -11.04 -10.29
C LYS A 157 10.81 -10.36 -8.91
N TYR A 158 11.67 -9.36 -8.65
CA TYR A 158 11.70 -8.60 -7.40
C TYR A 158 10.95 -7.26 -7.49
N ARG A 159 10.33 -6.93 -8.63
CA ARG A 159 9.55 -5.71 -8.87
C ARG A 159 8.07 -5.97 -9.15
N GLN A 160 7.57 -7.16 -8.83
CA GLN A 160 6.15 -7.46 -8.98
C GLN A 160 5.31 -6.88 -7.82
N GLN A 161 5.26 -5.56 -7.71
CA GLN A 161 4.05 -4.92 -7.22
C GLN A 161 3.12 -4.75 -8.41
N ALA A 162 1.90 -5.24 -8.30
CA ALA A 162 0.95 -5.11 -9.40
C ALA A 162 0.70 -3.61 -9.65
N SER A 163 1.08 -3.07 -10.81
CA SER A 163 0.94 -1.63 -11.12
C SER A 163 -0.47 -1.30 -11.60
N SER A 164 -1.04 -0.16 -11.21
CA SER A 164 -2.43 0.25 -11.50
C SER A 164 -2.90 -0.07 -12.93
N THR A 165 -4.13 -0.56 -13.10
CA THR A 165 -4.76 -0.74 -14.43
C THR A 165 -4.97 0.60 -15.14
N ASP A 166 -5.12 1.68 -14.38
CA ASP A 166 -5.21 3.05 -14.88
C ASP A 166 -3.88 3.50 -15.52
N ARG A 167 -3.96 3.99 -16.77
CA ARG A 167 -2.82 4.37 -17.59
C ARG A 167 -2.03 5.55 -17.01
N LEU A 168 -2.70 6.55 -16.42
CA LEU A 168 -2.00 7.71 -15.84
C LEU A 168 -1.26 7.32 -14.55
N LYS A 169 -1.91 6.53 -13.70
CA LYS A 169 -1.31 6.05 -12.43
C LYS A 169 -0.13 5.10 -12.66
N ARG A 170 -0.13 4.36 -13.77
CA ARG A 170 0.99 3.50 -14.18
C ARG A 170 2.25 4.30 -14.53
N VAL A 171 2.09 5.46 -15.17
CA VAL A 171 3.21 6.37 -15.48
C VAL A 171 3.81 6.97 -14.20
N GLN A 172 3.00 7.11 -13.16
CA GLN A 172 3.42 7.60 -11.84
C GLN A 172 3.88 6.49 -10.88
N ALA A 173 4.00 5.24 -11.35
CA ALA A 173 4.42 4.08 -10.55
C ALA A 173 3.60 3.83 -9.26
N VAL A 174 2.31 4.21 -9.27
CA VAL A 174 1.43 3.99 -8.11
C VAL A 174 1.01 2.50 -8.04
N PRO A 175 1.23 1.79 -6.91
CA PRO A 175 0.86 0.38 -6.77
C PRO A 175 -0.66 0.15 -6.79
N ARG A 176 -1.13 -1.02 -7.26
CA ARG A 176 -2.56 -1.40 -7.39
C ARG A 176 -3.28 -1.56 -6.07
N PHE A 177 -2.56 -2.00 -5.05
CA PHE A 177 -3.12 -2.35 -3.75
C PHE A 177 -2.46 -1.44 -2.73
N VAL A 178 -3.08 -0.28 -2.51
CA VAL A 178 -3.00 0.34 -1.19
C VAL A 178 -4.14 -0.35 -0.43
N ASP A 179 -3.82 -1.16 0.58
CA ASP A 179 -4.82 -1.87 1.39
C ASP A 179 -5.59 -0.85 2.24
N THR A 180 -6.53 -0.13 1.62
CA THR A 180 -7.37 0.87 2.30
C THR A 180 -8.25 0.22 3.39
N GLU A 181 -8.44 -1.10 3.36
CA GLU A 181 -9.20 -1.82 4.39
C GLU A 181 -8.45 -2.04 5.70
N LYS A 182 -7.11 -2.03 5.70
CA LYS A 182 -6.33 -2.05 6.97
C LYS A 182 -6.34 -0.71 7.69
N LEU A 183 -6.73 0.37 7.02
CA LEU A 183 -6.90 1.71 7.60
C LEU A 183 -8.25 1.91 8.31
N LEU A 184 -9.20 0.97 8.19
CA LEU A 184 -10.59 1.17 8.63
C LEU A 184 -11.07 0.22 9.74
N THR A 185 -10.20 -0.60 10.33
CA THR A 185 -10.57 -1.45 11.49
C THR A 185 -10.15 -0.89 12.85
N SER A 186 -9.50 0.27 12.88
CA SER A 186 -9.12 0.96 14.13
C SER A 186 -9.84 2.30 14.38
N SER A 187 -10.83 2.70 13.57
CA SER A 187 -11.59 3.94 13.82
C SER A 187 -13.07 3.70 14.16
N THR A 188 -13.37 3.74 15.46
CA THR A 188 -14.69 4.18 15.92
C THR A 188 -14.79 5.70 15.78
N ASN A 189 -15.83 6.14 15.07
CA ASN A 189 -16.33 7.51 14.82
C ASN A 189 -15.70 8.31 13.64
N PRO A 190 -16.40 8.42 12.51
CA PRO A 190 -16.05 9.30 11.41
C PRO A 190 -16.94 10.56 11.44
N LEU A 191 -16.49 11.59 12.13
CA LEU A 191 -16.94 12.98 11.94
C LEU A 191 -15.74 13.86 12.29
N SER A 192 -15.08 14.39 11.25
CA SER A 192 -14.05 15.47 11.21
C SER A 192 -12.78 15.06 10.45
N ALA A 193 -12.87 15.01 9.12
CA ALA A 193 -11.70 14.96 8.22
C ALA A 193 -11.00 16.35 8.12
N SER A 194 -10.86 17.05 9.24
CA SER A 194 -10.17 18.36 9.33
C SER A 194 -9.39 18.58 10.63
N GLN A 195 -9.10 17.52 11.38
CA GLN A 195 -8.05 17.53 12.41
C GLN A 195 -7.07 16.40 12.07
N LEU A 196 -6.03 16.75 11.33
CA LEU A 196 -4.77 16.01 11.39
C LEU A 196 -4.30 16.12 12.84
N ASP A 197 -4.57 15.10 13.64
CA ASP A 197 -3.78 14.88 14.84
C ASP A 197 -2.36 14.70 14.35
N ASP A 198 -1.54 15.70 14.67
CA ASP A 198 -0.08 15.82 14.52
C ASP A 198 0.60 14.74 15.38
N THR A 199 0.20 13.49 15.18
CA THR A 199 0.71 12.34 15.89
C THR A 199 1.99 11.93 15.20
N ASP A 200 3.10 12.06 15.91
CA ASP A 200 4.39 11.56 15.49
C ASP A 200 4.23 10.07 15.12
N GLN A 201 4.34 9.78 13.83
CA GLN A 201 4.24 8.44 13.26
C GLN A 201 5.54 8.12 12.53
N ILE A 202 5.96 6.86 12.60
CA ILE A 202 7.06 6.31 11.82
C ILE A 202 6.48 5.53 10.63
N ILE A 203 6.97 5.83 9.43
CA ILE A 203 6.59 5.16 8.18
C ILE A 203 7.79 4.44 7.55
N ILE A 204 7.53 3.58 6.57
CA ILE A 204 8.59 2.94 5.78
C ILE A 204 9.42 4.00 5.06
N SER A 205 10.74 3.82 5.04
CA SER A 205 11.77 4.74 4.54
C SER A 205 12.11 5.92 5.45
N ASP A 206 11.50 6.03 6.64
CA ASP A 206 11.91 7.06 7.59
C ASP A 206 13.31 6.78 8.16
N PRO A 207 14.11 7.82 8.40
CA PRO A 207 15.40 7.67 9.04
C PRO A 207 15.23 7.40 10.54
N VAL A 208 15.95 6.40 11.01
CA VAL A 208 15.94 5.93 12.39
C VAL A 208 17.35 5.80 12.95
N ALA A 209 17.44 5.85 14.27
CA ALA A 209 18.65 5.57 15.01
C ALA A 209 18.42 4.43 16.01
N SER A 210 19.48 3.67 16.23
CA SER A 210 19.52 2.53 17.15
C SER A 210 20.94 2.34 17.68
N LEU A 211 21.11 1.44 18.64
CA LEU A 211 22.43 1.00 19.09
C LEU A 211 22.75 -0.38 18.56
N VAL A 212 24.02 -0.58 18.18
CA VAL A 212 24.57 -1.86 17.75
C VAL A 212 25.81 -2.16 18.58
N ARG A 213 25.99 -3.44 18.92
CA ARG A 213 27.11 -3.89 19.75
C ARG A 213 28.26 -4.41 18.89
N VAL A 214 29.42 -3.79 18.99
CA VAL A 214 30.67 -4.23 18.34
C VAL A 214 31.73 -4.43 19.41
N ASN A 215 32.38 -5.60 19.44
CA ASN A 215 33.45 -5.90 20.40
C ASN A 215 33.12 -5.57 21.86
N ASN A 216 31.88 -5.84 22.28
CA ASN A 216 31.37 -5.55 23.63
C ASN A 216 31.06 -4.07 23.94
N GLU A 217 31.25 -3.16 22.99
CA GLU A 217 30.93 -1.73 23.09
C GLU A 217 29.68 -1.39 22.28
N PHE A 218 29.00 -0.29 22.63
CA PHE A 218 27.81 0.19 21.95
C PHE A 218 28.15 1.34 21.01
N TRP A 219 27.63 1.25 19.81
CA TRP A 219 27.86 2.21 18.75
C TRP A 219 26.53 2.65 18.17
N LEU A 220 26.43 3.93 17.82
CA LEU A 220 25.28 4.45 17.10
C LEU A 220 25.18 3.79 15.73
N CYS A 221 23.96 3.45 15.33
CA CYS A 221 23.65 2.96 14.01
C CYS A 221 22.46 3.76 13.47
N LEU A 222 22.69 4.47 12.37
CA LEU A 222 21.62 5.09 11.60
C LEU A 222 21.09 4.10 10.57
N GLY A 223 19.82 4.23 10.21
CA GLY A 223 19.22 3.43 9.17
C GLY A 223 17.96 4.02 8.60
N GLU A 224 17.42 3.38 7.57
CA GLU A 224 16.12 3.66 6.99
C GLU A 224 15.20 2.49 7.26
N VAL A 225 13.98 2.76 7.73
CA VAL A 225 12.98 1.72 7.98
C VAL A 225 12.66 0.99 6.68
N ASN A 226 12.70 -0.33 6.71
CA ASN A 226 12.30 -1.14 5.56
C ASN A 226 11.05 -2.00 5.83
N GLU A 227 10.78 -2.36 7.08
CA GLU A 227 9.59 -3.13 7.45
C GLU A 227 9.17 -2.80 8.88
N LEU A 228 7.86 -2.62 9.10
CA LEU A 228 7.25 -2.40 10.40
C LEU A 228 6.28 -3.54 10.71
N ARG A 229 6.30 -4.05 11.94
CA ARG A 229 5.39 -5.12 12.36
C ARG A 229 4.81 -4.90 13.75
N ILE A 230 3.53 -5.23 13.90
CA ILE A 230 2.78 -5.29 15.17
C ILE A 230 2.22 -6.70 15.30
N ASP A 231 2.50 -7.40 16.40
CA ASP A 231 2.06 -8.79 16.62
C ASP A 231 2.46 -9.74 15.47
N GLY A 232 3.63 -9.48 14.88
CA GLY A 232 4.16 -10.23 13.74
C GLY A 232 3.54 -9.90 12.38
N GLN A 233 2.49 -9.07 12.32
CA GLN A 233 1.85 -8.63 11.08
C GLN A 233 2.52 -7.38 10.54
N ALA A 234 2.81 -7.36 9.23
CA ALA A 234 3.36 -6.19 8.56
C ALA A 234 2.33 -5.06 8.46
N VAL A 235 2.80 -3.84 8.76
CA VAL A 235 2.04 -2.58 8.71
C VAL A 235 2.87 -1.52 7.99
N ASP A 236 2.21 -0.49 7.45
CA ASP A 236 2.88 0.58 6.69
C ASP A 236 3.38 1.74 7.59
N TYR A 237 2.78 1.88 8.78
CA TYR A 237 3.08 2.94 9.73
C TYR A 237 2.83 2.49 11.17
N ILE A 238 3.51 3.10 12.13
CA ILE A 238 3.34 2.89 13.57
C ILE A 238 3.38 4.25 14.28
N SER A 239 2.56 4.48 15.30
CA SER A 239 2.69 5.68 16.14
C SER A 239 3.96 5.59 17.00
N VAL A 240 4.70 6.70 17.17
CA VAL A 240 5.93 6.72 17.98
C VAL A 240 5.66 6.25 19.42
N GLU A 241 4.48 6.53 19.97
CA GLU A 241 4.07 6.04 21.30
C GLU A 241 3.99 4.51 21.36
N MET A 242 3.55 3.87 20.28
CA MET A 242 3.44 2.42 20.19
C MET A 242 4.81 1.72 20.06
N LEU A 243 5.89 2.45 19.74
CA LEU A 243 7.22 1.84 19.68
C LEU A 243 7.63 1.22 21.02
N ALA A 244 7.13 1.75 22.15
CA ALA A 244 7.42 1.21 23.48
C ALA A 244 6.86 -0.21 23.70
N GLU A 245 5.84 -0.61 22.94
CA GLU A 245 5.14 -1.88 23.10
C GLU A 245 6.03 -3.08 22.74
N GLU A 246 5.89 -4.18 23.48
CA GLU A 246 6.71 -5.38 23.27
C GLU A 246 6.39 -6.13 21.96
N THR A 247 5.21 -5.89 21.41
CA THR A 247 4.70 -6.54 20.20
C THR A 247 5.21 -5.88 18.92
N VAL A 248 5.83 -4.70 19.05
CA VAL A 248 6.33 -3.92 17.93
C VAL A 248 7.76 -4.34 17.58
N THR A 249 7.97 -4.65 16.32
CA THR A 249 9.30 -4.88 15.76
C THR A 249 9.51 -4.00 14.53
N VAL A 250 10.70 -3.43 14.45
CA VAL A 250 11.12 -2.53 13.38
C VAL A 250 12.33 -3.14 12.73
N SER A 251 12.26 -3.26 11.41
CA SER A 251 13.39 -3.60 10.57
C SER A 251 13.87 -2.35 9.84
N TYR A 252 15.18 -2.19 9.76
CA TYR A 252 15.80 -1.05 9.10
C TYR A 252 17.10 -1.45 8.39
N GLN A 253 17.38 -0.78 7.28
CA GLN A 253 18.62 -0.89 6.54
C GLN A 253 19.63 0.11 7.09
N MET A 254 20.82 -0.39 7.45
CA MET A 254 21.91 0.42 7.98
C MET A 254 22.43 1.43 6.95
N LEU A 255 22.62 2.66 7.40
CA LEU A 255 23.26 3.74 6.66
C LEU A 255 24.72 3.93 7.12
N GLY A 256 25.58 4.28 6.16
CA GLY A 256 26.95 4.70 6.44
C GLY A 256 26.98 6.16 6.88
N LEU A 257 28.00 6.54 7.63
CA LEU A 257 28.31 7.93 7.98
C LEU A 257 29.71 8.28 7.50
N ARG A 258 29.87 9.51 7.00
CA ARG A 258 31.17 10.10 6.66
C ARG A 258 31.15 11.60 6.91
N PRO A 259 32.31 12.24 7.11
CA PRO A 259 32.39 13.68 7.20
C PRO A 259 31.74 14.37 6.00
N ALA A 260 30.96 15.40 6.26
CA ALA A 260 30.40 16.28 5.23
C ALA A 260 31.48 17.25 4.73
N THR A 261 31.47 17.54 3.43
CA THR A 261 32.33 18.59 2.84
C THR A 261 31.51 19.87 2.60
N LEU A 262 32.20 20.97 2.30
CA LEU A 262 31.54 22.23 1.91
C LEU A 262 30.70 22.10 0.63
N ASP A 263 30.97 21.08 -0.20
CA ASP A 263 30.14 20.77 -1.37
C ASP A 263 28.80 20.11 -0.97
N ASP A 264 28.77 19.42 0.17
CA ASP A 264 27.58 18.74 0.67
C ASP A 264 26.67 19.68 1.47
N ASP A 265 27.27 20.56 2.28
CA ASP A 265 26.63 21.62 3.06
C ASP A 265 27.38 22.95 2.90
N PRO A 266 26.96 23.83 1.97
CA PRO A 266 27.58 25.13 1.74
C PRO A 266 27.54 26.06 2.97
N GLU A 267 26.61 25.84 3.90
CA GLU A 267 26.50 26.63 5.12
C GLU A 267 27.48 26.17 6.20
N GLY A 268 28.09 24.98 6.04
CA GLY A 268 29.03 24.39 6.99
C GLY A 268 28.42 24.14 8.37
N LYS A 269 27.09 23.96 8.45
CA LYS A 269 26.37 23.74 9.71
C LYS A 269 26.41 22.28 10.15
N ASN A 270 26.55 21.36 9.20
CA ASN A 270 26.58 19.92 9.42
C ASN A 270 27.96 19.38 9.08
N ASP A 271 28.52 18.59 9.98
CA ASP A 271 29.85 17.98 9.87
C ASP A 271 29.79 16.50 9.46
N TRP A 272 28.60 15.90 9.46
CA TRP A 272 28.37 14.54 9.02
C TRP A 272 27.32 14.45 7.92
N ARG A 273 27.48 13.45 7.06
CA ARG A 273 26.46 13.02 6.12
C ARG A 273 26.32 11.52 6.05
N THR A 274 25.14 11.06 5.65
CA THR A 274 24.94 9.65 5.33
C THR A 274 25.55 9.28 3.99
N CYS A 275 25.91 8.01 3.84
CA CYS A 275 26.37 7.42 2.59
C CYS A 275 25.83 5.99 2.45
N ALA A 276 25.83 5.50 1.21
CA ALA A 276 25.51 4.11 0.95
C ALA A 276 26.55 3.21 1.63
N ALA A 277 26.10 2.42 2.59
CA ALA A 277 26.88 1.33 3.17
C ALA A 277 26.54 0.02 2.43
N LYS A 278 27.38 -1.01 2.62
CA LYS A 278 27.01 -2.37 2.20
C LYS A 278 25.65 -2.73 2.82
N GLU A 279 24.73 -3.21 1.99
CA GLU A 279 23.37 -3.60 2.40
C GLU A 279 23.43 -4.52 3.62
N ARG A 280 22.91 -4.02 4.74
CA ARG A 280 22.78 -4.74 6.00
C ARG A 280 21.51 -4.27 6.67
N THR A 281 20.73 -5.23 7.15
CA THR A 281 19.44 -5.00 7.77
C THR A 281 19.47 -5.55 9.18
N PHE A 282 18.84 -4.82 10.10
CA PHE A 282 18.62 -5.28 11.46
C PHE A 282 17.13 -5.26 11.75
N THR A 283 16.68 -6.21 12.57
CA THR A 283 15.31 -6.26 13.09
C THR A 283 15.40 -6.24 14.61
N VAL A 284 14.77 -5.24 15.22
CA VAL A 284 14.82 -4.99 16.66
C VAL A 284 13.44 -4.65 17.21
N PRO A 285 13.20 -4.80 18.52
CA PRO A 285 12.00 -4.25 19.16
C PRO A 285 11.88 -2.73 18.93
N GLY A 286 10.66 -2.24 18.76
CA GLY A 286 10.37 -0.83 18.48
C GLY A 286 11.01 0.12 19.51
N ARG A 287 11.02 -0.27 20.79
CA ARG A 287 11.57 0.54 21.89
C ARG A 287 13.07 0.80 21.80
N LEU A 288 13.79 0.07 20.95
CA LEU A 288 15.22 0.28 20.69
C LEU A 288 15.48 1.21 19.50
N ILE A 289 14.41 1.74 18.90
CA ILE A 289 14.46 2.65 17.76
C ILE A 289 14.06 4.04 18.21
N GLN A 290 14.86 5.02 17.79
CA GLN A 290 14.55 6.43 17.90
C GLN A 290 14.35 6.98 16.48
N PRO A 291 13.13 7.36 16.09
CA PRO A 291 12.90 8.13 14.88
C PRO A 291 13.68 9.44 14.93
N ILE A 292 14.24 9.85 13.79
CA ILE A 292 14.97 11.11 13.66
C ILE A 292 14.43 11.89 12.47
N ASN A 293 14.61 13.21 12.48
CA ASN A 293 14.23 14.08 11.36
C ASN A 293 15.44 14.91 10.91
N PRO A 294 16.44 14.27 10.26
CA PRO A 294 17.63 14.96 9.81
C PRO A 294 17.34 15.85 8.59
N THR A 295 18.21 16.82 8.34
CA THR A 295 18.09 17.65 7.13
C THR A 295 18.47 16.82 5.90
N MET A 296 17.58 16.71 4.93
CA MET A 296 17.87 16.02 3.67
C MET A 296 18.51 16.98 2.66
N SER A 297 19.65 16.59 2.11
CA SER A 297 20.34 17.30 1.03
C SER A 297 20.15 16.56 -0.30
N THR A 298 19.91 17.34 -1.36
CA THR A 298 19.74 16.86 -2.74
C THR A 298 20.80 17.42 -3.70
N THR A 299 21.88 18.00 -3.15
CA THR A 299 22.94 18.67 -3.93
C THR A 299 23.58 17.74 -4.98
N HIS A 300 23.69 16.44 -4.67
CA HIS A 300 24.16 15.43 -5.63
C HIS A 300 22.98 14.84 -6.41
N LEU A 301 22.95 15.05 -7.73
CA LEU A 301 21.86 14.66 -8.65
C LEU A 301 21.44 13.18 -8.67
N ARG A 302 22.15 12.28 -7.97
CA ARG A 302 21.93 10.83 -8.09
C ARG A 302 21.25 10.18 -6.89
N MET A 303 21.49 10.64 -5.66
CA MET A 303 20.85 10.08 -4.46
C MET A 303 20.79 11.14 -3.35
N PRO A 304 19.63 11.35 -2.71
CA PRO A 304 19.55 12.19 -1.52
C PRO A 304 20.36 11.55 -0.37
N PHE A 305 20.82 12.40 0.55
CA PHE A 305 21.50 11.97 1.76
C PHE A 305 21.12 12.90 2.91
N TYR A 306 21.31 12.42 4.14
CA TYR A 306 21.00 13.16 5.34
C TYR A 306 22.25 13.88 5.85
N LEU A 307 22.07 15.11 6.32
CA LEU A 307 23.06 15.93 6.97
C LEU A 307 22.80 15.94 8.48
N LEU A 308 23.86 15.72 9.26
CA LEU A 308 23.79 15.60 10.72
C LEU A 308 24.94 16.36 11.38
N GLN A 309 24.74 16.75 12.64
CA GLN A 309 25.74 17.39 13.48
C GLN A 309 26.36 16.41 14.48
N SER A 310 27.65 16.52 14.77
CA SER A 310 28.32 15.70 15.81
C SER A 310 27.63 15.81 17.16
N THR A 311 27.24 17.03 17.56
CA THR A 311 26.54 17.28 18.82
C THR A 311 25.21 16.52 18.89
N PHE A 312 24.45 16.50 17.79
CA PHE A 312 23.22 15.74 17.66
C PHE A 312 23.49 14.22 17.76
N LEU A 313 24.47 13.70 17.02
CA LEU A 313 24.82 12.27 17.05
C LEU A 313 25.26 11.81 18.44
N VAL A 314 26.08 12.61 19.13
CA VAL A 314 26.54 12.31 20.50
C VAL A 314 25.36 12.34 21.48
N ALA A 315 24.51 13.36 21.43
CA ALA A 315 23.34 13.46 22.29
C ALA A 315 22.35 12.30 22.06
N LEU A 316 22.12 11.96 20.79
CA LEU A 316 21.26 10.85 20.38
C LEU A 316 21.79 9.50 20.90
N THR A 317 23.10 9.27 20.76
CA THR A 317 23.76 8.06 21.28
C THR A 317 23.63 7.97 22.80
N ALA A 318 23.86 9.07 23.52
CA ALA A 318 23.74 9.12 24.96
C ALA A 318 22.30 8.85 25.43
N SER A 319 21.31 9.46 24.75
CA SER A 319 19.89 9.25 25.03
C SER A 319 19.48 7.78 24.86
N LEU A 320 19.82 7.20 23.69
CA LEU A 320 19.56 5.78 23.40
C LEU A 320 20.24 4.85 24.41
N TYR A 321 21.45 5.18 24.86
CA TYR A 321 22.19 4.35 25.81
C TYR A 321 21.58 4.42 27.21
N GLN A 322 21.12 5.60 27.64
CA GLN A 322 20.50 5.81 28.93
C GLN A 322 19.12 5.14 29.05
N SER A 323 18.39 4.98 27.95
CA SER A 323 17.10 4.30 27.95
C SER A 323 17.21 2.76 27.97
N LEU A 324 18.41 2.20 27.82
CA LEU A 324 18.59 0.75 27.80
C LEU A 324 18.32 0.11 29.16
N THR A 325 17.47 -0.92 29.16
CA THR A 325 17.29 -1.81 30.31
C THR A 325 18.16 -3.06 30.19
N VAL A 326 18.36 -3.78 31.31
CA VAL A 326 19.11 -5.05 31.32
C VAL A 326 18.47 -6.10 30.38
N SER A 327 17.14 -6.07 30.24
CA SER A 327 16.39 -6.91 29.30
C SER A 327 16.74 -6.62 27.84
N ASP A 328 17.01 -5.36 27.50
CA ASP A 328 17.24 -4.93 26.13
C ASP A 328 18.62 -5.33 25.59
N LEU A 329 19.59 -5.54 26.48
CA LEU A 329 20.95 -5.94 26.11
C LEU A 329 21.03 -7.23 25.28
N LYS A 330 20.00 -8.09 25.37
CA LYS A 330 19.88 -9.33 24.59
C LYS A 330 19.35 -9.10 23.17
N ASN A 331 18.57 -8.04 22.99
CA ASN A 331 17.89 -7.70 21.74
C ASN A 331 18.69 -6.73 20.87
N ILE A 332 19.72 -6.10 21.42
CA ILE A 332 20.63 -5.23 20.66
C ILE A 332 21.40 -6.06 19.63
N PRO A 333 21.37 -5.67 18.34
CA PRO A 333 22.10 -6.36 17.29
C PRO A 333 23.59 -6.41 17.58
N LYS A 334 24.21 -7.55 17.28
CA LYS A 334 25.66 -7.73 17.34
C LYS A 334 26.24 -7.59 15.95
N PHE A 335 27.38 -6.92 15.88
CA PHE A 335 28.05 -6.65 14.62
C PHE A 335 29.55 -6.83 14.72
N THR A 336 30.12 -7.40 13.66
CA THR A 336 31.57 -7.56 13.55
C THR A 336 32.17 -6.27 13.02
N GLN A 337 33.23 -5.80 13.67
CA GLN A 337 34.01 -4.66 13.20
C GLN A 337 34.42 -4.84 11.73
N THR A 338 34.23 -3.78 10.95
CA THR A 338 34.64 -3.67 9.55
C THR A 338 35.54 -2.46 9.37
N LYS A 339 35.99 -2.21 8.14
CA LYS A 339 36.74 -1.00 7.80
C LYS A 339 35.90 0.27 7.89
N GLU A 340 34.59 0.14 7.71
CA GLU A 340 33.64 1.25 7.62
C GLU A 340 32.84 1.46 8.92
N TYR A 341 32.83 0.46 9.80
CA TYR A 341 32.07 0.49 11.05
C TYR A 341 32.76 -0.28 12.19
N PRO A 342 32.82 0.25 13.43
CA PRO A 342 32.27 1.54 13.86
C PRO A 342 32.94 2.72 13.15
N TYR A 343 32.20 3.82 12.99
CA TYR A 343 32.63 4.96 12.19
C TYR A 343 33.98 5.48 12.73
N ARG A 344 35.03 5.42 11.90
CA ARG A 344 36.40 5.83 12.23
C ARG A 344 36.89 6.85 11.22
N GLU A 345 37.70 7.79 11.67
CA GLU A 345 38.44 8.66 10.77
C GLU A 345 39.51 7.84 10.03
N ALA A 346 39.76 8.17 8.76
CA ALA A 346 40.71 7.45 7.91
C ALA A 346 42.16 7.48 8.45
N SER A 347 42.43 8.30 9.47
CA SER A 347 43.71 8.51 10.15
C SER A 347 44.20 7.33 11.00
N ASP A 348 43.33 6.37 11.33
CA ASP A 348 43.60 5.31 12.31
C ASP A 348 44.00 3.94 11.68
N TYR A 349 44.58 3.94 10.48
CA TYR A 349 45.09 2.74 9.79
C TYR A 349 46.59 2.71 9.59
#